data_AF-A0A2A2JJM3-F1
#
_entry.id   AF-A0A2A2JJM3-F1
#
_cell.length_a   1.000
_cell.length_b   1.000
_cell.length_c   1.000
_cell.angle_alpha   90.00
_cell.angle_beta   90.00
_cell.angle_gamma   90.00
#
_symmetry.space_group_name_H-M   'P 1'
#
loop_
_entity.id
_entity.type
_entity.pdbx_description
1 polymer ?
#
loop_
_entity_poly.entity_id
_entity_poly.type
_entity_poly.pdbx_seq_one_letter_code
_entity_poly.pdbx_strand_id
1 'polypeptide(L)'
;MFLPLLISLCGVLWGVVDDRHQTQIVQERNSEFDPHRLSPELQPISFLVGKWRSEHGGKAIFPTIPKFTFGEQIEFSIPDDTLQAAKALNYTAFAWSINEKDELHSEYGYISVKRNTHDVALTTVMNNGFVTVEEGPVTTNRIRFRLKDIGRISFSRDLPVHDEFLT
;
A
#
# COMPACT_ATOMS: atom_id res chain seq x y z
N MET A 1 0.54 15.31 -11.77
CA MET A 1 0.63 14.24 -10.76
C MET A 1 1.29 14.81 -9.50
N PHE A 2 0.60 14.81 -8.36
CA PHE A 2 0.84 15.70 -7.22
C PHE A 2 1.44 15.00 -6.00
N LEU A 3 2.25 15.74 -5.24
CA LEU A 3 3.01 15.30 -4.04
C LEU A 3 2.23 14.43 -3.02
N PRO A 4 0.93 14.67 -2.72
CA PRO A 4 0.19 13.83 -1.77
C PRO A 4 -0.36 12.53 -2.37
N LEU A 5 -0.65 12.51 -3.68
CA LEU A 5 -0.98 11.30 -4.43
C LEU A 5 0.27 10.46 -4.72
N LEU A 6 1.43 11.13 -4.77
CA LEU A 6 2.69 10.48 -5.00
C LEU A 6 3.19 9.71 -3.79
N ILE A 7 3.04 10.21 -2.57
CA ILE A 7 3.50 9.43 -1.40
C ILE A 7 2.65 8.17 -1.21
N SER A 8 1.37 8.21 -1.57
CA SER A 8 0.46 7.05 -1.61
C SER A 8 0.78 6.05 -2.74
N LEU A 9 1.40 6.49 -3.84
CA LEU A 9 1.70 5.63 -5.01
C LEU A 9 3.19 5.36 -5.26
N CYS A 10 4.13 6.01 -4.55
CA CYS A 10 5.55 6.01 -4.94
C CYS A 10 6.39 4.86 -4.41
N GLY A 11 5.94 4.10 -3.41
CA GLY A 11 6.76 3.04 -2.84
C GLY A 11 6.41 1.64 -3.35
N VAL A 12 5.12 1.32 -3.40
CA VAL A 12 4.73 -0.08 -3.18
C VAL A 12 4.10 -0.73 -4.41
N LEU A 13 3.33 0.00 -5.22
CA LEU A 13 2.43 -0.65 -6.19
C LEU A 13 3.01 -0.80 -7.62
N TRP A 14 4.15 -0.17 -7.89
CA TRP A 14 4.89 -0.37 -9.16
C TRP A 14 5.90 -1.51 -9.13
N GLY A 15 6.14 -2.13 -7.96
CA GLY A 15 7.19 -3.15 -7.83
C GLY A 15 7.25 -3.79 -6.45
N VAL A 16 6.11 -4.25 -5.92
CA VAL A 16 5.92 -4.76 -4.53
C VAL A 16 7.01 -5.72 -4.01
N VAL A 17 7.86 -6.33 -4.86
CA VAL A 17 9.01 -7.13 -4.39
C VAL A 17 10.18 -7.09 -5.40
N ASP A 18 10.70 -5.92 -5.78
CA ASP A 18 11.91 -5.87 -6.64
C ASP A 18 12.87 -4.70 -6.35
N ASP A 19 12.86 -4.15 -5.14
CA ASP A 19 13.88 -3.17 -4.77
C ASP A 19 14.81 -3.72 -3.68
N ARG A 20 16.10 -3.74 -3.97
CA ARG A 20 17.20 -4.25 -3.11
C ARG A 20 17.40 -3.43 -1.82
N HIS A 21 16.42 -2.61 -1.45
CA HIS A 21 16.47 -1.60 -0.39
C HIS A 21 15.26 -1.65 0.58
N GLN A 22 14.35 -2.61 0.42
CA GLN A 22 13.31 -2.92 1.39
C GLN A 22 13.70 -4.17 2.19
N THR A 23 13.65 -4.06 3.51
CA THR A 23 13.94 -5.16 4.42
C THR A 23 12.68 -5.51 5.20
N GLN A 24 12.35 -6.80 5.28
CA GLN A 24 11.35 -7.30 6.21
C GLN A 24 11.93 -7.25 7.63
N ILE A 25 11.31 -6.49 8.54
CA ILE A 25 11.89 -6.21 9.87
C ILE A 25 11.30 -7.06 10.98
N VAL A 26 10.11 -7.63 10.78
CA VAL A 26 9.46 -8.47 11.80
C VAL A 26 9.48 -9.94 11.39
N GLN A 27 10.06 -10.75 12.27
CA GLN A 27 10.17 -12.20 12.19
C GLN A 27 9.29 -12.85 13.28
N GLU A 28 8.20 -13.48 12.83
CA GLU A 28 7.49 -14.66 13.37
C GLU A 28 6.90 -14.71 14.79
N ARG A 29 7.10 -13.74 15.70
CA ARG A 29 6.55 -13.87 17.08
C ARG A 29 5.15 -13.29 17.32
N ASN A 30 4.52 -12.65 16.33
CA ASN A 30 3.16 -12.17 16.47
C ASN A 30 2.21 -12.97 15.58
N SER A 31 1.14 -13.49 16.18
CA SER A 31 0.11 -14.28 15.49
C SER A 31 -0.48 -13.55 14.27
N GLU A 32 -0.54 -12.22 14.28
CA GLU A 32 -1.03 -11.40 13.16
C GLU A 32 -0.18 -11.50 11.87
N PHE A 33 1.03 -12.05 11.95
CA PHE A 33 1.92 -12.26 10.79
C PHE A 33 2.19 -13.73 10.50
N ASP A 34 1.49 -14.66 11.15
CA ASP A 34 1.68 -16.10 10.93
C ASP A 34 0.96 -16.54 9.65
N PRO A 35 1.68 -16.86 8.54
CA PRO A 35 1.06 -17.22 7.27
C PRO A 35 0.21 -18.49 7.36
N HIS A 36 0.40 -19.34 8.38
CA HIS A 36 -0.42 -20.53 8.60
C HIS A 36 -1.86 -20.20 9.01
N ARG A 37 -2.12 -18.98 9.49
CA ARG A 37 -3.48 -18.49 9.81
C ARG A 37 -4.23 -17.97 8.58
N LEU A 38 -3.58 -17.83 7.43
CA LEU A 38 -4.22 -17.33 6.21
C LEU A 38 -5.27 -18.31 5.70
N SER A 39 -6.45 -17.80 5.35
CA SER A 39 -7.45 -18.62 4.67
C SER A 39 -6.93 -19.04 3.28
N PRO A 40 -7.44 -20.16 2.73
CA PRO A 40 -7.05 -20.62 1.40
C PRO A 40 -7.18 -19.55 0.31
N GLU A 41 -8.17 -18.65 0.43
CA GLU A 41 -8.37 -17.55 -0.52
C GLU A 41 -7.23 -16.52 -0.52
N LEU A 42 -6.55 -16.32 0.61
CA LEU A 42 -5.48 -15.34 0.77
C LEU A 42 -4.07 -15.91 0.52
N GLN A 43 -3.95 -17.23 0.36
CA GLN A 43 -2.67 -17.90 0.09
C GLN A 43 -1.89 -17.29 -1.09
N PRO A 44 -2.51 -16.87 -2.22
CA PRO A 44 -1.79 -16.25 -3.32
C PRO A 44 -1.04 -14.96 -2.96
N ILE A 45 -1.43 -14.28 -1.88
CA ILE A 45 -0.81 -13.03 -1.40
C ILE A 45 -0.07 -13.20 -0.06
N SER A 46 0.20 -14.45 0.34
CA SER A 46 0.91 -14.76 1.59
C SER A 46 2.29 -14.10 1.70
N PHE A 47 2.97 -13.90 0.57
CA PHE A 47 4.27 -13.24 0.49
C PHE A 47 4.25 -11.76 0.92
N LEU A 48 3.08 -11.14 1.05
CA LEU A 48 2.94 -9.77 1.55
C LEU A 48 2.98 -9.69 3.08
N VAL A 49 2.57 -10.76 3.77
CA VAL A 49 2.36 -10.74 5.22
C VAL A 49 3.66 -10.41 5.93
N GLY A 50 3.63 -9.35 6.74
CA GLY A 50 4.79 -8.86 7.48
C GLY A 50 4.88 -7.34 7.51
N LYS A 51 5.98 -6.86 8.08
CA LYS A 51 6.35 -5.44 8.11
C LYS A 51 7.56 -5.20 7.21
N TRP A 52 7.38 -4.30 6.26
CA TRP A 52 8.36 -3.88 5.27
C TRP A 52 8.78 -2.46 5.59
N ARG A 53 10.07 -2.18 5.60
CA ARG A 53 10.55 -0.82 5.87
C ARG A 53 11.67 -0.46 4.90
N SER A 54 11.66 0.78 4.44
CA SER A 54 12.75 1.39 3.70
C SER A 54 13.11 2.73 4.30
N GLU A 55 14.39 2.97 4.52
CA GLU A 55 14.93 4.28 4.96
C GLU A 55 15.53 5.06 3.78
N HIS A 56 15.47 4.51 2.56
CA HIS A 56 16.09 5.10 1.36
C HIS A 56 15.20 5.01 0.12
N GLY A 57 13.95 4.55 0.27
CA GLY A 57 13.13 3.99 -0.81
C GLY A 57 12.53 5.01 -1.78
N GLY A 58 12.46 6.29 -1.41
CA GLY A 58 11.81 7.29 -2.25
C GLY A 58 12.78 8.28 -2.88
N LYS A 59 13.05 8.16 -4.20
CA LYS A 59 13.46 9.33 -5.02
C LYS A 59 12.25 9.81 -5.80
N ALA A 60 11.45 10.69 -5.20
CA ALA A 60 10.44 11.42 -5.97
C ALA A 60 11.17 12.43 -6.87
N ILE A 61 11.25 12.12 -8.17
CA ILE A 61 11.81 13.04 -9.17
C ILE A 61 10.64 13.72 -9.88
N PHE A 62 10.37 14.96 -9.50
CA PHE A 62 9.40 15.81 -10.17
C PHE A 62 10.10 17.07 -10.71
N PRO A 63 9.77 17.53 -11.93
CA PRO A 63 10.39 18.74 -12.49
C PRO A 63 10.20 19.99 -11.62
N THR A 64 9.16 20.02 -10.78
CA THR A 64 8.74 21.18 -9.98
C THR A 64 8.97 21.01 -8.47
N ILE A 65 9.49 19.88 -8.00
CA ILE A 65 9.65 19.61 -6.56
C ILE A 65 11.12 19.25 -6.27
N PRO A 66 11.78 19.90 -5.29
CA PRO A 66 13.11 19.52 -4.86
C PRO A 66 13.16 18.05 -4.46
N LYS A 67 14.23 17.36 -4.84
CA LYS A 67 14.47 15.97 -4.41
C LYS A 67 14.51 15.94 -2.88
N PHE A 68 13.65 15.14 -2.26
CA PHE A 68 13.70 14.84 -0.84
C PHE A 68 13.68 13.33 -0.65
N THR A 69 14.31 12.86 0.41
CA THR A 69 14.37 11.44 0.77
C THR A 69 13.42 11.23 1.94
N PHE A 70 12.56 10.22 1.86
CA PHE A 70 11.65 9.83 2.93
C PHE A 70 11.87 8.35 3.30
N GLY A 71 11.56 8.03 4.55
CA GLY A 71 11.43 6.66 5.01
C GLY A 71 9.98 6.23 4.91
N GLU A 72 9.76 4.93 4.67
CA GLU A 72 8.44 4.32 4.55
C GLU A 72 8.40 3.00 5.31
N GLN A 73 7.25 2.72 5.93
CA GLN A 73 6.94 1.42 6.52
C GLN A 73 5.56 0.98 6.06
N ILE A 74 5.47 -0.27 5.62
CA ILE A 74 4.24 -0.91 5.18
C ILE A 74 4.03 -2.16 6.01
N GLU A 75 2.79 -2.46 6.33
CA GLU A 75 2.42 -3.62 7.09
C GLU A 75 1.18 -4.27 6.47
N PHE A 76 1.30 -5.58 6.25
CA PHE A 76 0.19 -6.45 5.91
C PHE A 76 0.00 -7.45 7.05
N SER A 77 -1.13 -7.34 7.76
CA SER A 77 -1.45 -8.21 8.90
C SER A 77 -2.73 -9.01 8.67
N ILE A 78 -2.77 -10.19 9.26
CA ILE A 78 -3.92 -11.09 9.24
C ILE A 78 -4.91 -10.56 10.28
N PRO A 79 -6.19 -10.32 9.90
CA PRO A 79 -7.19 -9.88 10.86
C PRO A 79 -7.40 -10.94 11.96
N ASP A 80 -7.99 -10.51 13.07
CA ASP A 80 -8.33 -11.45 14.14
C ASP A 80 -9.34 -12.51 13.68
N ASP A 81 -9.38 -13.62 14.42
CA ASP A 81 -10.27 -14.75 14.10
C ASP A 81 -11.76 -14.44 14.38
N THR A 82 -12.05 -13.28 14.97
CA THR A 82 -13.44 -12.84 15.25
C THR A 82 -14.12 -12.29 14.00
N LEU A 83 -13.35 -11.86 13.00
CA LEU A 83 -13.88 -11.36 11.74
C LEU A 83 -14.46 -12.50 10.88
N GLN A 84 -15.80 -12.63 10.88
CA GLN A 84 -16.55 -13.58 10.05
C GLN A 84 -16.76 -13.11 8.60
N ALA A 85 -16.45 -11.84 8.30
CA ALA A 85 -16.61 -11.25 6.97
C ALA A 85 -15.59 -11.80 5.95
N ALA A 86 -15.70 -11.35 4.69
CA ALA A 86 -14.75 -11.68 3.63
C ALA A 86 -13.31 -11.48 4.13
N LYS A 87 -12.51 -12.55 4.05
CA LYS A 87 -11.13 -12.55 4.54
C LYS A 87 -10.30 -11.61 3.67
N ALA A 88 -9.81 -10.53 4.27
CA ALA A 88 -8.91 -9.56 3.69
C ALA A 88 -7.72 -9.36 4.65
N LEU A 89 -6.54 -9.02 4.15
CA LEU A 89 -5.46 -8.58 5.04
C LEU A 89 -5.67 -7.11 5.38
N ASN A 90 -5.31 -6.72 6.58
CA ASN A 90 -5.17 -5.32 6.95
C ASN A 90 -3.95 -4.75 6.23
N TYR A 91 -4.08 -3.53 5.75
CA TYR A 91 -2.99 -2.77 5.16
C TYR A 91 -2.80 -1.47 5.93
N THR A 92 -1.56 -1.19 6.31
CA THR A 92 -1.19 0.14 6.85
C THR A 92 0.13 0.57 6.26
N ALA A 93 0.25 1.82 5.84
CA ALA A 93 1.49 2.41 5.41
C ALA A 93 1.71 3.79 6.02
N PHE A 94 2.97 4.09 6.32
CA PHE A 94 3.42 5.33 6.94
C PHE A 94 4.68 5.82 6.25
N ALA A 95 4.74 7.12 5.97
CA ALA A 95 5.93 7.78 5.46
C ALA A 95 6.36 8.93 6.37
N TRP A 96 7.66 9.09 6.58
CA TRP A 96 8.25 10.15 7.40
C TRP A 96 9.45 10.83 6.72
N SER A 97 9.68 12.09 7.07
CA SER A 97 10.89 12.82 6.68
C SER A 97 12.10 12.18 7.36
N ILE A 98 13.16 11.85 6.62
CA ILE A 98 14.37 11.27 7.23
C ILE A 98 15.08 12.27 8.13
N ASN A 99 15.07 13.56 7.75
CA ASN A 99 15.81 14.60 8.45
C ASN A 99 15.08 15.08 9.71
N GLU A 100 13.77 15.27 9.60
CA GLU A 100 12.95 15.91 10.65
C GLU A 100 12.13 14.88 11.44
N LYS A 101 11.98 13.66 10.90
CA LYS A 101 11.12 12.58 11.44
C LYS A 101 9.65 12.94 11.57
N ASP A 102 9.23 14.03 10.93
CA ASP A 102 7.84 14.42 10.83
C ASP A 102 7.08 13.44 9.91
N GLU A 103 5.86 13.10 10.31
CA GLU A 103 4.94 12.29 9.53
C GLU A 103 4.54 13.06 8.26
N LEU A 104 4.79 12.45 7.10
CA LEU A 104 4.46 13.03 5.80
C LEU A 104 3.12 12.52 5.28
N HIS A 105 2.84 11.24 5.52
CA HIS A 105 1.68 10.56 4.99
C HIS A 105 1.39 9.28 5.76
N SER A 106 0.11 8.96 5.88
CA SER A 106 -0.36 7.68 6.40
C SER A 106 -1.58 7.22 5.62
N GLU A 107 -1.63 5.93 5.35
CA GLU A 107 -2.78 5.30 4.71
C GLU A 107 -3.09 3.94 5.32
N TYR A 108 -4.38 3.63 5.32
CA TYR A 108 -4.95 2.44 5.94
C TYR A 108 -5.90 1.79 4.96
N GLY A 109 -6.03 0.48 5.01
CA GLY A 109 -6.84 -0.20 4.03
C GLY A 109 -6.96 -1.70 4.24
N TYR A 110 -7.46 -2.34 3.20
CA TYR A 110 -7.64 -3.78 3.14
C TYR A 110 -7.28 -4.29 1.76
N ILE A 111 -6.65 -5.47 1.73
CA ILE A 111 -6.35 -6.20 0.50
C ILE A 111 -7.11 -7.52 0.48
N SER A 112 -7.86 -7.76 -0.58
CA SER A 112 -8.75 -8.92 -0.71
C SER A 112 -8.52 -9.64 -2.04
N VAL A 113 -8.72 -10.95 -2.04
CA VAL A 113 -8.58 -11.78 -3.24
C VAL A 113 -9.97 -12.19 -3.71
N LYS A 114 -10.26 -11.95 -4.99
CA LYS A 114 -11.50 -12.39 -5.61
C LYS A 114 -11.49 -13.93 -5.74
N ARG A 115 -12.50 -14.58 -5.14
CA ARG A 115 -12.61 -16.05 -5.09
C ARG A 115 -12.44 -16.71 -6.45
N ASN A 116 -11.69 -17.81 -6.48
CA ASN A 116 -11.41 -18.62 -7.68
C ASN A 116 -10.76 -17.84 -8.84
N THR A 117 -10.12 -16.71 -8.54
CA THR A 117 -9.36 -15.92 -9.50
C THR A 117 -8.00 -15.57 -8.92
N HIS A 118 -7.17 -14.90 -9.71
CA HIS A 118 -5.94 -14.27 -9.26
C HIS A 118 -6.11 -12.74 -9.19
N ASP A 119 -7.34 -12.22 -9.18
CA ASP A 119 -7.57 -10.78 -9.08
C ASP A 119 -7.56 -10.37 -7.61
N VAL A 120 -6.85 -9.29 -7.33
CA VAL A 120 -6.68 -8.71 -6.00
C VAL A 120 -7.19 -7.28 -6.03
N ALA A 121 -7.90 -6.87 -4.98
CA ALA A 121 -8.35 -5.50 -4.78
C ALA A 121 -7.71 -4.91 -3.51
N LEU A 122 -7.17 -3.70 -3.61
CA LEU A 122 -6.68 -2.90 -2.51
C LEU A 122 -7.57 -1.67 -2.38
N THR A 123 -8.11 -1.45 -1.19
CA THR A 123 -8.89 -0.24 -0.87
C THR A 123 -8.17 0.53 0.21
N THR A 124 -7.85 1.80 -0.02
CA THR A 124 -7.14 2.62 0.97
C THR A 124 -7.89 3.91 1.30
N VAL A 125 -7.65 4.40 2.51
CA VAL A 125 -8.05 5.70 3.02
C VAL A 125 -6.83 6.41 3.57
N MET A 126 -6.69 7.69 3.28
CA MET A 126 -5.46 8.45 3.50
C MET A 126 -5.69 9.66 4.39
N ASN A 127 -4.68 10.06 5.17
CA ASN A 127 -4.76 11.23 6.06
C ASN A 127 -4.93 12.57 5.32
N ASN A 128 -4.60 12.62 4.04
CA ASN A 128 -4.80 13.78 3.16
C ASN A 128 -6.23 13.88 2.60
N GLY A 129 -7.13 12.97 2.97
CA GLY A 129 -8.54 13.00 2.60
C GLY A 129 -8.85 12.35 1.25
N PHE A 130 -7.98 11.49 0.75
CA PHE A 130 -8.22 10.64 -0.43
C PHE A 130 -8.62 9.22 -0.03
N VAL A 131 -9.40 8.58 -0.89
CA VAL A 131 -9.72 7.16 -0.83
C VAL A 131 -9.54 6.56 -2.21
N THR A 132 -8.98 5.36 -2.32
CA THR A 132 -8.77 4.70 -3.62
C THR A 132 -9.29 3.28 -3.62
N VAL A 133 -9.64 2.82 -4.82
CA VAL A 133 -9.88 1.41 -5.13
C VAL A 133 -8.93 1.05 -6.26
N GLU A 134 -8.09 0.06 -6.03
CA GLU A 134 -7.15 -0.44 -7.01
C GLU A 134 -7.32 -1.94 -7.20
N GLU A 135 -7.24 -2.41 -8.45
CA GLU A 135 -7.40 -3.83 -8.76
C GLU A 135 -6.30 -4.31 -9.70
N GLY A 136 -5.87 -5.56 -9.55
CA GLY A 136 -4.89 -6.15 -10.43
C GLY A 136 -4.68 -7.64 -10.23
N PRO A 137 -4.10 -8.33 -11.22
CA PRO A 137 -3.77 -9.74 -11.09
C PRO A 137 -2.55 -9.94 -10.18
N VAL A 138 -2.60 -10.94 -9.30
CA VAL A 138 -1.43 -11.50 -8.62
C VAL A 138 -0.73 -12.50 -9.54
N THR A 139 0.58 -12.38 -9.60
CA THR A 139 1.52 -13.30 -10.26
C THR A 139 2.54 -13.77 -9.22
N THR A 140 3.57 -14.51 -9.63
CA THR A 140 4.63 -14.96 -8.70
C THR A 140 5.24 -13.80 -7.92
N ASN A 141 4.89 -13.71 -6.63
CA ASN A 141 5.35 -12.69 -5.66
C ASN A 141 5.20 -11.24 -6.13
N ARG A 142 4.21 -10.95 -6.98
CA ARG A 142 4.00 -9.59 -7.49
C ARG A 142 2.55 -9.36 -7.84
N ILE A 143 2.06 -8.18 -7.48
CA ILE A 143 0.74 -7.68 -7.87
C ILE A 143 0.95 -6.43 -8.71
N ARG A 144 0.20 -6.28 -9.80
CA ARG A 144 0.20 -5.08 -10.62
C ARG A 144 -1.16 -4.42 -10.59
N PHE A 145 -1.31 -3.45 -9.70
CA PHE A 145 -2.55 -2.73 -9.52
C PHE A 145 -2.81 -1.70 -10.61
N ARG A 146 -4.09 -1.42 -10.82
CA ARG A 146 -4.61 -0.32 -11.63
C ARG A 146 -5.66 0.39 -10.82
N LEU A 147 -5.57 1.71 -10.74
CA LEU A 147 -6.59 2.55 -10.15
C LEU A 147 -7.93 2.33 -10.86
N LYS A 148 -8.97 2.05 -10.09
CA LYS A 148 -10.35 1.87 -10.56
C LYS A 148 -11.23 3.04 -10.19
N ASP A 149 -11.04 3.56 -8.98
CA ASP A 149 -11.80 4.69 -8.48
C ASP A 149 -10.97 5.48 -7.46
N ILE A 150 -11.24 6.78 -7.38
CA ILE A 150 -10.62 7.69 -6.42
C ILE A 150 -11.66 8.68 -5.91
N GLY A 151 -11.85 8.67 -4.60
CA GLY A 151 -12.68 9.63 -3.89
C GLY A 151 -11.82 10.66 -3.16
N ARG A 152 -12.40 11.83 -2.91
CA ARG A 152 -11.78 12.89 -2.10
C ARG A 152 -12.80 13.58 -1.21
N ILE A 153 -12.39 14.00 -0.03
CA ILE A 153 -13.21 14.89 0.82
C ILE A 153 -13.30 16.30 0.19
N SER A 154 -14.40 17.01 0.46
CA SER A 154 -14.74 18.27 -0.22
C SER A 154 -13.79 19.44 0.05
N PHE A 155 -13.04 19.38 1.15
CA PHE A 155 -12.07 20.38 1.56
C PHE A 155 -10.65 19.81 1.58
N SER A 156 -10.40 18.70 0.89
CA SER A 156 -9.02 18.28 0.62
C SER A 156 -8.34 19.38 -0.18
N ARG A 157 -7.07 19.63 0.13
CA ARG A 157 -6.30 20.70 -0.51
C ARG A 157 -6.32 20.47 -2.02
N ASP A 158 -6.97 21.36 -2.78
CA ASP A 158 -7.14 21.24 -4.21
C ASP A 158 -5.76 21.14 -4.89
N LEU A 159 -5.43 19.93 -5.30
CA LEU A 159 -4.36 19.65 -6.23
C LEU A 159 -4.99 18.79 -7.33
N PRO A 160 -5.02 19.24 -8.60
CA PRO A 160 -5.84 18.61 -9.63
C PRO A 160 -5.50 17.13 -9.80
N VAL A 161 -6.42 16.27 -9.35
CA VAL A 161 -6.42 14.85 -9.67
C VAL A 161 -7.14 14.75 -11.00
N HIS A 162 -6.39 14.76 -12.09
CA HIS A 162 -6.94 14.40 -13.37
C HIS A 162 -6.97 12.88 -13.44
N ASP A 163 -8.18 12.33 -13.56
CA ASP A 163 -8.41 10.98 -14.04
C ASP A 163 -7.87 10.89 -15.47
N GLU A 164 -6.60 10.52 -15.64
CA GLU A 164 -6.08 10.14 -16.95
C GLU A 164 -6.54 8.71 -17.27
N PHE A 165 -7.85 8.55 -17.45
CA PHE A 165 -8.38 7.46 -18.26
C PHE A 165 -8.12 7.81 -19.73
N LEU A 166 -7.22 7.03 -20.34
CA LEU A 166 -7.20 6.60 -21.74
C LEU A 166 -7.96 7.49 -22.76
N THR A 167 -7.18 8.16 -23.61
CA THR A 167 -7.45 8.20 -25.06
C THR A 167 -6.27 7.58 -25.79
#